data_AF-A0A453CGI1-F1
#
_entry.id   AF-A0A453CGI1-F1
#
_cell.length_a   1.000
_cell.length_b   1.000
_cell.length_c   1.000
_cell.angle_alpha   90.00
_cell.angle_beta   90.00
_cell.angle_gamma   90.00
#
_symmetry.space_group_name_H-M   'P 1'
#
loop_
_entity.id
_entity.type
_entity.pdbx_description
1 polymer ?
#
loop_
_entity_poly.entity_id
_entity_poly.type
_entity_poly.pdbx_seq_one_letter_code
_entity_poly.pdbx_strand_id
1 'polypeptide(L)'
;MLVSGYFRLPYDIPKVFWRYPMQYISFHYWALQGQCQNDMDGLLFDNQYPDQPKIPGEFILKYIFQINVHRSKWIDLSVIFSMIFIYRLLFFIMIKVNEDVMPWIRGYIARKRLQKKVPAIGKTPSLRGYVVDPELGPNEG
;
A
#
# COMPACT_ATOMS: atom_id res chain seq x y z
N MET A 1 13.77 5.60 5.43
CA MET A 1 15.03 5.90 6.15
C MET A 1 15.24 5.06 7.39
N LEU A 2 14.27 4.89 8.31
CA LEU A 2 14.51 4.13 9.55
C LEU A 2 14.96 2.67 9.34
N VAL A 3 14.50 2.04 8.26
CA VAL A 3 14.80 0.63 7.93
C VAL A 3 15.81 0.51 6.78
N SER A 4 16.52 1.58 6.41
CA SER A 4 17.42 1.55 5.24
C SER A 4 18.74 0.82 5.48
N GLY A 5 19.07 0.49 6.74
CA GLY A 5 20.38 -0.07 7.10
C GLY A 5 21.39 0.96 7.61
N TYR A 6 21.05 2.27 7.57
CA TYR A 6 21.94 3.34 8.04
C TYR A 6 21.89 3.54 9.57
N PHE A 7 20.69 3.74 10.13
CA PHE A 7 20.52 3.98 11.57
C PHE A 7 20.51 2.69 12.40
N ARG A 8 20.01 1.60 11.82
CA ARG A 8 20.06 0.27 12.39
C ARG A 8 20.49 -0.70 11.32
N LEU A 9 21.42 -1.56 11.67
CA LEU A 9 21.97 -2.54 10.76
C LEU A 9 20.97 -3.67 10.48
N PRO A 10 21.02 -4.30 9.29
CA PRO A 10 20.07 -5.34 8.90
C PRO A 10 19.92 -6.53 9.88
N TYR A 11 20.96 -6.90 10.62
CA TYR A 11 20.89 -7.99 11.61
C TYR A 11 20.28 -7.59 12.95
N ASP A 12 20.24 -6.30 13.28
CA ASP A 12 19.73 -5.80 14.57
C ASP A 12 18.22 -5.51 14.55
N ILE A 13 17.58 -5.73 13.40
CA ILE A 13 16.17 -5.41 13.16
C ILE A 13 15.29 -6.66 13.38
N PRO A 14 14.18 -6.56 14.15
CA PRO A 14 13.26 -7.67 14.35
C PRO A 14 12.73 -8.26 13.04
N LYS A 15 12.80 -9.59 12.90
CA LYS A 15 12.62 -10.27 11.61
C LYS A 15 11.20 -10.16 11.03
N VAL A 16 10.19 -10.33 11.88
CA VAL A 16 8.80 -10.66 11.46
C VAL A 16 8.09 -9.52 10.73
N PHE A 17 8.40 -8.27 11.05
CA PHE A 17 7.71 -7.11 10.46
C PHE A 17 8.68 -6.10 9.86
N TRP A 18 9.73 -5.77 10.61
CA TRP A 18 10.66 -4.71 10.22
C TRP A 18 11.64 -5.17 9.16
N ARG A 19 12.25 -6.35 9.32
CA ARG A 19 13.12 -6.93 8.29
C ARG A 19 12.31 -7.46 7.10
N TYR A 20 11.21 -8.16 7.37
CA TYR A 20 10.29 -8.63 6.34
C TYR A 20 8.88 -8.18 6.72
N PRO A 21 8.12 -7.47 5.89
CA PRO A 21 8.44 -7.02 4.53
C PRO A 21 9.04 -5.61 4.46
N MET A 22 9.01 -4.84 5.56
CA MET A 22 9.19 -3.38 5.51
C MET A 22 10.54 -2.95 4.93
N GLN A 23 11.63 -3.63 5.29
CA GLN A 23 12.96 -3.34 4.75
C GLN A 23 13.04 -3.57 3.24
N TYR A 24 12.47 -4.67 2.74
CA TYR A 24 12.55 -5.06 1.33
C TYR A 24 11.66 -4.23 0.40
N ILE A 25 10.57 -3.66 0.92
CA ILE A 25 9.72 -2.72 0.16
C ILE A 25 10.31 -1.30 0.18
N SER A 26 11.23 -1.01 1.10
CA SER A 26 11.85 0.31 1.21
C SER A 26 12.84 0.57 0.06
N PHE A 27 12.53 1.56 -0.77
CA PHE A 27 13.47 2.07 -1.79
C PHE A 27 14.85 2.41 -1.19
N HIS A 28 14.87 3.06 -0.03
CA HIS A 28 16.11 3.51 0.60
C HIS A 28 17.04 2.37 1.01
N TYR A 29 16.50 1.20 1.31
CA TYR A 29 17.31 0.02 1.62
C TYR A 29 18.14 -0.41 0.42
N TRP A 30 17.50 -0.53 -0.75
CA TRP A 30 18.17 -0.89 -2.00
C TRP A 30 19.12 0.20 -2.48
N ALA A 31 18.69 1.47 -2.39
CA ALA A 31 19.52 2.61 -2.81
C ALA A 31 20.80 2.73 -1.98
N LEU A 32 20.70 2.60 -0.65
CA LEU A 32 21.87 2.66 0.23
C LEU A 32 22.84 1.52 -0.05
N GLN A 33 22.34 0.29 -0.22
CA GLN A 33 23.21 -0.85 -0.49
C GLN A 33 23.91 -0.73 -1.84
N GLY A 34 23.18 -0.35 -2.89
CA GLY A 34 23.76 -0.13 -4.21
C GLY A 34 24.78 1.00 -4.21
N GLN A 35 24.51 2.10 -3.49
CA GLN A 35 25.45 3.22 -3.36
C GLN A 35 26.72 2.81 -2.60
N CYS A 36 26.58 2.20 -1.41
CA CYS A 36 27.74 1.75 -0.64
C CYS A 36 28.59 0.75 -1.43
N GLN A 37 27.96 -0.22 -2.11
CA GLN A 37 28.69 -1.12 -3.01
C GLN A 37 29.39 -0.35 -4.12
N ASN A 38 28.72 0.59 -4.79
CA ASN A 38 29.34 1.36 -5.86
C ASN A 38 30.53 2.21 -5.40
N ASP A 39 30.45 2.78 -4.20
CA ASP A 39 31.43 3.73 -3.69
C ASP A 39 32.63 3.05 -3.01
N MET A 40 32.50 1.78 -2.59
CA MET A 40 33.56 1.06 -1.86
C MET A 40 34.17 -0.10 -2.63
N ASP A 41 33.49 -0.61 -3.67
CA ASP A 41 34.00 -1.70 -4.49
C ASP A 41 35.33 -1.33 -5.17
N GLY A 42 36.34 -2.20 -5.03
CA GLY A 42 37.70 -1.97 -5.54
C GLY A 42 38.55 -0.93 -4.80
N LEU A 43 38.05 -0.29 -3.73
CA LEU A 43 38.83 0.68 -2.96
C LEU A 43 39.61 0.03 -1.81
N LEU A 44 40.75 0.63 -1.47
CA LEU A 44 41.58 0.31 -0.32
C LEU A 44 41.69 1.54 0.58
N PHE A 45 41.40 1.37 1.86
CA PHE A 45 41.44 2.43 2.86
C PHE A 45 42.66 2.26 3.76
N ASP A 46 43.28 3.38 4.14
CA ASP A 46 44.35 3.35 5.12
C ASP A 46 43.79 2.96 6.49
N ASN A 47 44.58 2.19 7.23
CA ASN A 47 44.22 1.76 8.56
C ASN A 47 44.51 2.89 9.57
N GLN A 48 43.86 2.85 10.73
CA GLN A 48 44.10 3.78 11.83
C GLN A 48 45.57 3.77 12.30
N TYR A 49 46.22 2.61 12.19
CA TYR A 49 47.63 2.43 12.51
C TYR A 49 48.43 2.23 11.23
N PRO A 50 49.48 3.04 10.96
CA PRO A 50 50.21 3.02 9.69
C PRO A 50 51.05 1.76 9.44
N ASP A 51 51.28 0.95 10.49
CA ASP A 51 51.93 -0.36 10.46
C ASP A 51 50.99 -1.51 10.06
N GLN A 52 49.67 -1.27 10.03
CA GLN A 52 48.69 -2.29 9.66
C GLN A 52 48.36 -2.27 8.16
N PRO A 53 47.95 -3.42 7.59
CA PRO A 53 47.56 -3.49 6.19
C PRO A 53 46.34 -2.60 5.89
N LYS A 54 46.27 -2.11 4.66
CA LYS A 54 45.11 -1.38 4.14
C LYS A 54 43.85 -2.23 4.22
N ILE A 55 42.73 -1.60 4.53
CA ILE A 55 41.43 -2.24 4.70
C ILE A 55 40.70 -2.21 3.35
N PRO A 56 40.32 -3.36 2.77
CA PRO A 56 39.56 -3.36 1.53
C PRO A 56 38.12 -2.89 1.77
N GLY A 57 37.55 -2.16 0.80
CA GLY A 57 36.17 -1.68 0.88
C GLY A 57 35.15 -2.81 1.02
N GLU A 58 35.41 -3.98 0.42
CA GLU A 58 34.58 -5.18 0.61
C GLU A 58 34.50 -5.65 2.06
N PHE A 59 35.58 -5.49 2.83
CA PHE A 59 35.58 -5.81 4.26
C PHE A 59 34.66 -4.86 5.03
N ILE A 60 34.72 -3.57 4.72
CA ILE A 60 33.84 -2.56 5.31
C ILE A 60 32.37 -2.86 4.98
N LEU A 61 32.07 -3.16 3.71
CA LEU A 61 30.72 -3.50 3.28
C LEU A 61 30.17 -4.72 4.03
N LYS A 62 30.97 -5.78 4.16
CA LYS A 62 30.52 -7.05 4.76
C LYS A 62 30.42 -7.00 6.28
N TYR A 63 31.41 -6.45 6.96
CA TYR A 63 31.52 -6.55 8.43
C TYR A 63 30.97 -5.32 9.15
N ILE A 64 31.10 -4.13 8.57
CA ILE A 64 30.59 -2.89 9.18
C ILE A 64 29.15 -2.65 8.75
N PHE A 65 28.88 -2.61 7.43
CA PHE A 65 27.53 -2.34 6.93
C PHE A 65 26.63 -3.57 6.82
N GLN A 66 27.18 -4.77 7.02
CA GLN A 66 26.44 -6.05 6.90
C GLN A 66 25.77 -6.23 5.52
N ILE A 67 26.38 -5.68 4.47
CA ILE A 67 25.92 -5.74 3.09
C ILE A 67 26.45 -7.02 2.44
N ASN A 68 25.63 -7.64 1.60
CA ASN A 68 25.98 -8.86 0.92
C ASN A 68 26.82 -8.56 -0.34
N VAL A 69 28.15 -8.67 -0.23
CA VAL A 69 29.11 -8.38 -1.31
C VAL A 69 29.02 -9.35 -2.50
N HIS A 70 28.44 -10.55 -2.31
CA HIS A 70 28.23 -11.51 -3.42
C HIS A 70 27.12 -11.07 -4.38
N ARG A 71 26.23 -10.18 -3.94
CA ARG A 71 25.16 -9.64 -4.77
C ARG A 71 25.71 -8.44 -5.53
N SER A 72 25.51 -8.41 -6.85
CA SER A 72 25.92 -7.31 -7.70
C SER A 72 25.09 -6.04 -7.47
N LYS A 73 25.75 -4.88 -7.54
CA LYS A 73 25.11 -3.54 -7.49
C LYS A 73 24.01 -3.34 -8.55
N TRP A 74 24.11 -4.04 -9.68
CA TRP A 74 23.10 -4.02 -10.74
C TRP A 74 21.76 -4.62 -10.32
N ILE A 75 21.78 -5.56 -9.38
CA ILE A 75 20.54 -6.14 -8.83
C ILE A 75 19.81 -5.08 -8.01
N ASP A 76 20.53 -4.33 -7.17
CA ASP A 76 19.94 -3.25 -6.37
C ASP A 76 19.32 -2.17 -7.27
N LEU A 77 20.04 -1.79 -8.33
CA LEU A 77 19.56 -0.85 -9.33
C LEU A 77 18.31 -1.38 -10.06
N SER A 78 18.32 -2.66 -10.46
CA SER A 78 17.19 -3.31 -11.12
C SER A 78 15.95 -3.31 -10.23
N VAL A 79 16.09 -3.65 -8.95
CA VAL A 79 14.98 -3.63 -7.98
C VAL A 79 14.39 -2.23 -7.84
N ILE A 80 15.23 -1.20 -7.73
CA ILE A 80 14.78 0.20 -7.68
C ILE A 80 13.99 0.57 -8.94
N PHE A 81 14.49 0.19 -10.12
CA PHE A 81 13.80 0.47 -11.37
C PHE A 81 12.44 -0.25 -11.44
N SER A 82 12.38 -1.52 -11.02
CA SER A 82 11.13 -2.28 -10.92
C SER A 82 10.16 -1.64 -9.93
N MET A 83 10.63 -1.13 -8.79
CA MET A 83 9.79 -0.43 -7.82
C MET A 83 9.09 0.78 -8.43
N ILE A 84 9.78 1.56 -9.28
CA ILE A 84 9.17 2.70 -9.98
C ILE A 84 7.97 2.23 -10.81
N PHE A 85 8.14 1.17 -11.60
CA PHE A 85 7.08 0.62 -12.44
C PHE A 85 5.91 0.07 -11.61
N ILE A 86 6.21 -0.68 -10.54
CA ILE A 86 5.21 -1.25 -9.64
C ILE A 86 4.39 -0.14 -8.97
N TYR A 87 5.04 0.90 -8.44
CA TYR A 87 4.33 2.00 -7.79
C TYR A 87 3.49 2.82 -8.78
N ARG A 88 3.96 2.99 -10.02
CA ARG A 88 3.15 3.62 -11.08
C ARG A 88 1.91 2.79 -11.41
N LEU A 89 2.04 1.47 -11.49
CA LEU A 89 0.91 0.58 -11.74
C LEU A 89 -0.08 0.58 -10.56
N LEU A 90 0.40 0.50 -9.33
CA LEU A 90 -0.43 0.57 -8.12
C LEU A 90 -1.20 1.89 -8.06
N PHE A 91 -0.54 3.00 -8.35
CA PHE A 91 -1.17 4.31 -8.41
C PHE A 91 -2.27 4.37 -9.48
N PHE A 92 -1.98 3.86 -10.69
CA PHE A 92 -2.96 3.78 -11.75
C PHE A 92 -4.17 2.93 -11.36
N ILE A 93 -3.94 1.75 -10.77
CA ILE A 93 -5.01 0.88 -10.27
C ILE A 93 -5.83 1.60 -9.19
N MET A 94 -5.21 2.30 -8.25
CA MET A 94 -5.93 3.05 -7.22
C MET A 94 -6.84 4.14 -7.83
N ILE A 95 -6.38 4.86 -8.86
CA ILE A 95 -7.21 5.83 -9.57
C ILE A 95 -8.40 5.13 -10.23
N LYS A 96 -8.13 4.07 -11.01
CA LYS A 96 -9.14 3.26 -11.69
C LYS A 96 -10.20 2.72 -10.73
N VAL A 97 -9.78 2.21 -9.57
CA VAL A 97 -10.67 1.72 -8.52
C VAL A 97 -11.51 2.86 -7.95
N ASN A 98 -10.91 4.03 -7.68
CA ASN A 98 -11.67 5.18 -7.19
C ASN A 98 -12.68 5.70 -8.22
N GLU A 99 -12.34 5.69 -9.50
CA GLU A 99 -13.21 6.17 -10.58
C GLU A 99 -14.35 5.17 -10.88
N ASP A 100 -14.05 3.88 -11.03
CA ASP A 100 -15.03 2.87 -11.45
C ASP A 100 -15.81 2.26 -10.27
N VAL A 101 -15.14 2.01 -9.13
CA VAL A 101 -15.72 1.24 -8.01
C VAL A 101 -16.47 2.13 -7.03
N MET A 102 -16.00 3.37 -6.76
CA MET A 102 -16.72 4.26 -5.83
C MET A 102 -18.15 4.60 -6.29
N PRO A 103 -18.42 4.94 -7.58
CA PRO A 103 -19.78 5.18 -8.04
C PRO A 103 -20.66 3.94 -7.93
N TRP A 104 -20.09 2.77 -8.25
CA TRP A 104 -20.81 1.50 -8.14
C TRP A 104 -21.20 1.17 -6.69
N ILE A 105 -20.28 1.34 -5.73
CA ILE A 105 -20.54 1.17 -4.29
C ILE A 105 -21.62 2.16 -3.82
N ARG A 106 -21.52 3.44 -4.19
CA ARG A 106 -22.53 4.46 -3.85
C ARG A 106 -23.89 4.09 -4.41
N GLY A 107 -23.96 3.63 -5.65
CA GLY A 107 -25.18 3.13 -6.28
C GLY A 107 -25.78 1.93 -5.56
N TYR A 108 -24.95 0.96 -5.16
CA TYR A 108 -25.38 -0.20 -4.39
C TYR A 108 -25.94 0.19 -3.01
N ILE A 109 -25.25 1.07 -2.27
CA ILE A 109 -25.71 1.59 -0.98
C ILE A 109 -27.01 2.37 -1.12
N ALA A 110 -27.16 3.21 -2.16
CA ALA A 110 -28.38 3.96 -2.42
C ALA A 110 -29.58 3.04 -2.68
N ARG A 111 -29.42 2.00 -3.52
CA ARG A 111 -30.47 0.99 -3.76
C ARG A 111 -30.87 0.24 -2.49
N LYS A 112 -29.90 -0.17 -1.66
CA LYS A 112 -30.16 -0.84 -0.39
C LYS A 112 -30.90 0.07 0.60
N ARG A 113 -30.58 1.36 0.63
CA ARG A 113 -31.31 2.37 1.42
C ARG A 113 -32.75 2.56 0.93
N LEU A 114 -32.97 2.61 -0.39
CA LEU A 114 -34.32 2.68 -0.96
C LEU A 114 -35.15 1.45 -0.59
N GLN A 115 -34.61 0.24 -0.74
CA GLN A 115 -35.29 -1.00 -0.33
C GLN A 115 -35.65 -1.01 1.17
N LYS A 116 -34.75 -0.51 2.04
CA LYS A 116 -35.00 -0.42 3.49
C LYS A 116 -35.98 0.70 3.88
N LYS A 117 -36.18 1.70 3.01
CA LYS A 117 -37.06 2.86 3.21
C LYS A 117 -38.40 2.72 2.49
N VAL A 118 -38.76 1.52 2.01
CA VAL A 118 -40.14 1.17 1.62
C VAL A 118 -40.84 0.49 2.82
N PRO A 119 -41.38 1.23 3.81
CA PRO A 119 -42.48 0.71 4.61
C PRO A 119 -43.74 0.85 3.76
N ALA A 120 -44.26 -0.26 3.23
CA ALA A 120 -45.64 -0.38 2.72
C ALA A 120 -46.26 0.87 2.04
N ILE A 121 -45.51 1.61 1.21
CA ILE A 121 -45.98 2.84 0.54
C ILE A 121 -46.76 2.51 -0.74
N GLY A 122 -47.28 1.29 -0.81
CA GLY A 122 -48.17 0.76 -1.85
C GLY A 122 -49.62 0.64 -1.38
N LYS A 123 -49.99 1.16 -0.21
CA LYS A 123 -51.41 1.45 0.06
C LYS A 123 -51.71 2.80 -0.57
N THR A 124 -51.98 2.81 -1.88
CA THR A 124 -52.77 3.87 -2.48
C THR A 124 -54.03 4.05 -1.61
N PRO A 125 -54.40 5.27 -1.18
CA PRO A 125 -55.71 5.48 -0.58
C PRO A 125 -56.71 5.22 -1.70
N SER A 126 -57.22 4.00 -1.78
CA SER A 126 -58.24 3.67 -2.77
C SER A 126 -59.44 4.56 -2.47
N LEU A 127 -59.90 5.31 -3.46
CA LEU A 127 -61.18 6.04 -3.42
C LEU A 127 -62.39 5.14 -3.14
N ARG A 128 -62.19 3.81 -3.04
CA ARG A 128 -63.16 2.82 -2.57
C ARG A 128 -63.77 3.15 -1.20
N GLY A 129 -63.09 3.92 -0.36
CA GLY A 129 -63.65 4.41 0.92
C GLY A 129 -64.49 5.70 0.80
N TYR A 130 -64.52 6.33 -0.38
CA TYR A 130 -65.25 7.58 -0.67
C TYR A 130 -66.45 7.37 -1.62
N VAL A 131 -66.69 6.14 -2.07
CA VAL A 131 -67.91 5.80 -2.81
C VAL A 131 -69.03 5.68 -1.77
N VAL A 132 -69.86 6.72 -1.67
CA VAL A 132 -71.12 6.66 -0.95
C VAL A 132 -72.08 5.82 -1.80
N ASP A 133 -72.50 4.66 -1.29
CA ASP A 133 -73.51 3.83 -1.95
C ASP A 133 -74.84 4.62 -2.03
N PRO A 134 -75.43 4.83 -3.23
CA PRO A 134 -76.67 5.59 -3.39
C PRO A 134 -77.92 4.95 -2.78
N GLU A 135 -77.83 3.75 -2.19
CA GLU A 135 -79.01 2.93 -1.84
C GLU A 135 -79.49 3.02 -0.39
N LEU A 136 -79.02 3.98 0.41
CA LEU A 136 -79.70 4.32 1.67
C LEU A 136 -80.40 5.67 1.50
N GLY A 137 -81.58 5.60 0.89
CA GLY A 137 -82.58 6.67 0.96
C GLY A 137 -82.93 6.98 2.43
N PRO A 138 -83.35 8.21 2.73
CA PRO A 138 -83.75 8.58 4.09
C PRO A 138 -84.99 7.78 4.47
N ASN A 139 -84.87 6.96 5.51
CA ASN A 139 -86.03 6.38 6.17
C ASN A 139 -86.76 7.53 6.89
N GLU A 140 -87.87 7.98 6.31
CA GLU A 140 -88.90 8.75 7.02
C GLU A 140 -89.63 7.83 8.00
N GLY A 141 -89.80 8.29 9.25
CA GLY A 141 -90.51 7.58 10.33
C GLY A 141 -90.07 8.04 11.71
#